data_AF-A0A0B1T7X9-F1
#
_entry.id   AF-A0A0B1T7X9-F1
#
_cell.length_a   1.000
_cell.length_b   1.000
_cell.length_c   1.000
_cell.angle_alpha   90.00
_cell.angle_beta   90.00
_cell.angle_gamma   90.00
#
_symmetry.space_group_name_H-M   'P 1'
#
loop_
_entity.id
_entity.type
_entity.pdbx_description
1 polymer ?
#
loop_
_entity_poly.entity_id
_entity_poly.type
_entity_poly.pdbx_seq_one_letter_code
_entity_poly.pdbx_strand_id
1 'polypeptide(L)'
;MNWTSANANGKYVMDSINRIAAGEQGFLDQTQFPFYMLYQNQPVKSFPNRVGMGYLLGYPAGLEGVASLVTPYVDTNWKDPHGSDGYAYFIDQPSTLLPYTYHVNAWDIYHQVMVNSIVGTMNVLASTQKMLLNQDTLLQDALDIVAFDHLLALSYSTDDDTRRQFDRSYNPMTISQLSATYPNISWHTFVPEATGAAQQVLGKLLGDPNYKYIVMEPGKLQMLNDMLGNPNCKRSLVLR
;
A
#
# COMPACT_ATOMS: atom_id res chain seq x y z
N MET A 1 13.34 -22.84 -14.55
CA MET A 1 12.01 -22.94 -13.92
C MET A 1 10.95 -22.76 -15.00
N ASN A 2 9.94 -23.62 -15.09
CA ASN A 2 8.83 -23.45 -16.05
C ASN A 2 7.74 -22.61 -15.37
N TRP A 3 7.56 -21.37 -15.84
CA TRP A 3 6.62 -20.41 -15.25
C TRP A 3 5.17 -20.87 -15.36
N THR A 4 4.78 -21.45 -16.50
CA THR A 4 3.41 -21.96 -16.71
C THR A 4 3.03 -23.03 -15.69
N SER A 5 3.95 -23.96 -15.41
CA SER A 5 3.72 -24.96 -14.35
C SER A 5 3.80 -24.37 -12.95
N ALA A 6 4.70 -23.40 -12.73
CA ALA A 6 4.90 -22.79 -11.41
C ALA A 6 3.71 -21.92 -10.99
N ASN A 7 3.02 -21.30 -11.95
CA ASN A 7 1.84 -20.47 -11.72
C ASN A 7 0.53 -21.15 -12.18
N ALA A 8 0.51 -22.49 -12.26
CA ALA A 8 -0.70 -23.22 -12.59
C ALA A 8 -1.84 -22.85 -11.64
N ASN A 9 -3.03 -22.63 -12.18
CA ASN A 9 -4.22 -22.20 -11.43
C ASN A 9 -4.01 -20.91 -10.62
N GLY A 10 -3.20 -19.96 -11.11
CA GLY A 10 -2.97 -18.69 -10.42
C GLY A 10 -2.25 -18.84 -9.07
N LYS A 11 -1.48 -19.92 -8.89
CA LYS A 11 -0.86 -20.30 -7.62
C LYS A 11 -0.12 -19.14 -6.92
N TYR A 12 0.67 -18.34 -7.64
CA TYR A 12 1.42 -17.25 -6.99
C TYR A 12 0.49 -16.22 -6.35
N VAL A 13 -0.55 -15.79 -7.08
CA VAL A 13 -1.53 -14.82 -6.59
C VAL A 13 -2.33 -15.40 -5.41
N MET A 14 -2.75 -16.66 -5.52
CA MET A 14 -3.46 -17.34 -4.43
C MET A 14 -2.59 -17.51 -3.19
N ASP A 15 -1.31 -17.85 -3.36
CA ASP A 15 -0.38 -17.97 -2.24
C ASP A 15 -0.20 -16.60 -1.55
N SER A 16 -0.10 -15.50 -2.30
CA SER A 16 -0.05 -14.13 -1.75
C SER A 16 -1.32 -13.77 -0.98
N ILE A 17 -2.50 -14.04 -1.56
CA ILE A 17 -3.81 -13.84 -0.90
C ILE A 17 -3.87 -14.63 0.40
N ASN A 18 -3.46 -15.90 0.38
CA ASN A 18 -3.51 -16.78 1.54
C ASN A 18 -2.53 -16.34 2.63
N ARG A 19 -1.33 -15.86 2.28
CA ARG A 19 -0.38 -15.32 3.26
C ARG A 19 -0.92 -14.06 3.93
N ILE A 20 -1.43 -13.10 3.17
CA ILE A 20 -2.05 -11.89 3.73
C ILE A 20 -3.21 -12.25 4.66
N ALA A 21 -4.06 -13.19 4.24
CA ALA A 21 -5.22 -13.63 5.02
C ALA A 21 -4.86 -14.42 6.29
N ALA A 22 -3.68 -15.07 6.33
CA ALA A 22 -3.21 -15.79 7.51
C ALA A 22 -2.90 -14.84 8.68
N GLY A 23 -2.44 -13.63 8.38
CA GLY A 23 -2.02 -12.62 9.37
C GLY A 23 -0.68 -12.97 10.03
N GLU A 24 -0.28 -12.12 10.97
CA GLU A 24 0.99 -12.23 11.70
C GLU A 24 0.79 -12.95 13.05
N GLN A 25 1.70 -13.88 13.35
CA GLN A 25 1.64 -14.68 14.57
C GLN A 25 1.74 -13.77 15.81
N GLY A 26 0.82 -13.93 16.77
CA GLY A 26 0.75 -13.07 17.96
C GLY A 26 -0.11 -11.81 17.79
N PHE A 27 -0.53 -11.48 16.56
CA PHE A 27 -1.44 -10.37 16.25
C PHE A 27 -2.60 -10.77 15.31
N LEU A 28 -2.97 -12.05 15.30
CA LEU A 28 -3.93 -12.62 14.34
C LEU A 28 -5.27 -11.86 14.30
N ASP A 29 -5.81 -11.50 15.47
CA ASP A 29 -7.07 -10.74 15.57
C ASP A 29 -7.01 -9.37 14.89
N GLN A 30 -5.81 -8.85 14.66
CA GLN A 30 -5.55 -7.51 14.13
C GLN A 30 -5.03 -7.55 12.69
N THR A 31 -4.54 -8.69 12.22
CA THR A 31 -3.77 -8.81 10.96
C THR A 31 -4.36 -9.78 9.95
N GLN A 32 -5.49 -10.42 10.25
CA GLN A 32 -6.18 -11.30 9.31
C GLN A 32 -7.16 -10.53 8.44
N PHE A 33 -6.85 -10.42 7.14
CA PHE A 33 -7.69 -9.71 6.18
C PHE A 33 -8.10 -10.63 5.03
N PRO A 34 -9.40 -10.98 4.92
CA PRO A 34 -9.90 -11.68 3.75
C PRO A 34 -9.71 -10.84 2.49
N PHE A 35 -9.41 -11.50 1.37
CA PHE A 35 -9.42 -10.86 0.07
C PHE A 35 -10.86 -10.80 -0.45
N TYR A 36 -11.59 -9.76 -0.06
CA TYR A 36 -13.06 -9.66 -0.23
C TYR A 36 -13.52 -9.75 -1.69
N MET A 37 -12.73 -9.28 -2.66
CA MET A 37 -13.09 -9.40 -4.08
C MET A 37 -13.20 -10.85 -4.57
N LEU A 38 -12.46 -11.78 -3.95
CA LEU A 38 -12.56 -13.22 -4.25
C LEU A 38 -13.56 -13.91 -3.31
N TYR A 39 -13.56 -13.51 -2.03
CA TYR A 39 -14.40 -14.11 -0.98
C TYR A 39 -15.58 -13.20 -0.60
N GLN A 40 -16.43 -12.86 -1.57
CA GLN A 40 -17.49 -11.84 -1.45
C GLN A 40 -18.57 -12.13 -0.38
N ASN A 41 -18.66 -13.37 0.10
CA ASN A 41 -19.59 -13.76 1.16
C ASN A 41 -19.01 -13.61 2.58
N GLN A 42 -17.74 -13.21 2.72
CA GLN A 42 -17.12 -13.00 4.01
C GLN A 42 -17.67 -11.72 4.66
N PRO A 43 -18.01 -11.75 5.97
CA PRO A 43 -18.41 -10.54 6.69
C PRO A 43 -17.31 -9.50 6.63
N VAL A 44 -17.65 -8.27 6.25
CA VAL A 44 -16.73 -7.14 6.26
C VAL A 44 -16.35 -6.84 7.71
N LYS A 45 -15.06 -6.99 8.03
CA LYS A 45 -14.52 -6.66 9.34
C LYS A 45 -14.58 -5.15 9.60
N SER A 46 -14.54 -4.77 10.87
CA SER A 46 -14.33 -3.37 11.26
C SER A 46 -13.02 -2.82 10.67
N PHE A 47 -12.95 -1.50 10.53
CA PHE A 47 -11.73 -0.85 10.05
C PHE A 47 -10.51 -1.29 10.91
N PRO A 48 -9.34 -1.58 10.29
CA PRO A 48 -8.17 -2.04 11.01
C PRO A 48 -7.72 -1.07 12.10
N ASN A 49 -7.29 -1.58 13.24
CA ASN A 49 -6.60 -0.76 14.22
C ASN A 49 -5.17 -0.41 13.72
N ARG A 50 -4.40 0.36 14.50
CA ARG A 50 -3.06 0.79 14.06
C ARG A 50 -2.08 -0.36 13.74
N VAL A 51 -2.19 -1.51 14.41
CA VAL A 51 -1.36 -2.69 14.14
C VAL A 51 -1.78 -3.31 12.80
N GLY A 52 -3.09 -3.51 12.62
CA GLY A 52 -3.63 -3.98 11.35
C GLY A 52 -3.31 -3.06 10.17
N MET A 53 -3.32 -1.74 10.40
CA MET A 53 -2.88 -0.76 9.39
C MET A 53 -1.39 -0.90 9.09
N GLY A 54 -0.53 -1.05 10.11
CA GLY A 54 0.90 -1.29 9.90
C GLY A 54 1.15 -2.53 9.04
N TYR A 55 0.42 -3.61 9.32
CA TYR A 55 0.48 -4.86 8.53
C TYR A 55 -0.01 -4.66 7.09
N LEU A 56 -1.22 -4.12 6.88
CA LEU A 56 -1.79 -3.92 5.54
C LEU A 56 -0.99 -2.98 4.65
N LEU A 57 -0.27 -2.02 5.24
CA LEU A 57 0.57 -1.08 4.49
C LEU A 57 1.98 -1.63 4.24
N GLY A 58 2.52 -2.41 5.18
CA GLY A 58 3.89 -2.92 5.13
C GLY A 58 4.02 -4.26 4.41
N TYR A 59 3.20 -5.24 4.77
CA TYR A 59 3.33 -6.63 4.30
C TYR A 59 3.21 -6.72 2.77
N PRO A 60 2.18 -6.14 2.13
CA PRO A 60 2.04 -6.24 0.68
C PRO A 60 3.21 -5.55 -0.05
N ALA A 61 3.71 -4.43 0.48
CA ALA A 61 4.85 -3.72 -0.12
C ALA A 61 6.16 -4.51 0.02
N GLY A 62 6.44 -5.07 1.21
CA GLY A 62 7.72 -5.71 1.51
C GLY A 62 7.85 -7.15 1.01
N LEU A 63 6.79 -7.95 1.12
CA LEU A 63 6.82 -9.38 0.78
C LEU A 63 6.23 -9.70 -0.59
N GLU A 64 5.21 -8.94 -1.02
CA GLU A 64 4.51 -9.21 -2.27
C GLU A 64 4.90 -8.23 -3.40
N GLY A 65 5.63 -7.15 -3.06
CA GLY A 65 6.08 -6.14 -4.01
C GLY A 65 4.94 -5.38 -4.68
N VAL A 66 3.79 -5.25 -4.01
CA VAL A 66 2.60 -4.58 -4.57
C VAL A 66 2.51 -3.13 -4.12
N ALA A 67 1.76 -2.33 -4.87
CA ALA A 67 1.47 -0.95 -4.54
C ALA A 67 0.86 -0.82 -3.13
N SER A 68 1.26 0.23 -2.40
CA SER A 68 0.80 0.52 -1.04
C SER A 68 0.44 2.00 -0.89
N LEU A 69 -0.45 2.31 0.05
CA LEU A 69 -0.81 3.69 0.39
C LEU A 69 0.34 4.43 1.10
N VAL A 70 1.26 3.69 1.69
CA VAL A 70 2.50 4.22 2.27
C VAL A 70 3.61 3.40 1.65
N THR A 71 4.38 4.01 0.75
CA THR A 71 5.37 3.28 -0.06
C THR A 71 6.71 3.25 0.66
N PRO A 72 7.18 2.10 1.15
CA PRO A 72 8.54 1.95 1.68
C PRO A 72 9.52 1.66 0.55
N TYR A 73 10.72 2.20 0.63
CA TYR A 73 11.83 1.75 -0.20
C TYR A 73 13.19 2.13 0.42
N VAL A 74 14.27 1.60 -0.14
CA VAL A 74 15.65 1.97 0.22
C VAL A 74 16.30 2.58 -1.01
N ASP A 75 16.94 3.72 -0.82
CA ASP A 75 17.71 4.39 -1.87
C ASP A 75 18.93 5.09 -1.25
N THR A 76 19.76 5.66 -2.11
CA THR A 76 20.92 6.46 -1.76
C THR A 76 20.52 7.59 -0.84
N ASN A 77 21.23 7.73 0.27
CA ASN A 77 21.14 8.91 1.10
C ASN A 77 21.84 10.07 0.38
N TRP A 78 21.09 10.81 -0.43
CA TRP A 78 21.58 11.90 -1.26
C TRP A 78 22.17 13.09 -0.48
N LYS A 79 21.94 13.20 0.84
CA LYS A 79 22.63 14.16 1.70
C LYS A 79 23.97 13.64 2.24
N ASP A 80 24.19 12.32 2.19
CA ASP A 80 25.45 11.68 2.59
C ASP A 80 25.74 10.40 1.77
N PRO A 81 25.92 10.50 0.43
CA PRO A 81 25.96 9.33 -0.45
C PRO A 81 27.24 8.48 -0.31
N HIS A 82 28.26 8.99 0.39
CA HIS A 82 29.55 8.33 0.59
C HIS A 82 29.91 8.12 2.07
N GLY A 83 29.03 8.50 3.00
CA GLY A 83 29.24 8.29 4.42
C GLY A 83 28.84 6.90 4.91
N SER A 84 28.88 6.72 6.22
CA SER A 84 28.53 5.45 6.87
C SER A 84 27.06 5.05 6.66
N ASP A 85 26.22 6.02 6.32
CA ASP A 85 24.80 5.84 6.00
C ASP A 85 24.50 6.23 4.55
N GLY A 86 25.32 5.73 3.60
CA GLY A 86 25.13 5.95 2.16
C GLY A 86 23.78 5.52 1.58
N TYR A 87 22.99 4.75 2.33
CA TYR A 87 21.61 4.38 2.03
C TYR A 87 20.69 4.71 3.18
N ALA A 88 19.47 5.16 2.87
CA ALA A 88 18.43 5.47 3.84
C ALA A 88 17.13 4.74 3.51
N TYR A 89 16.30 4.54 4.53
CA TYR A 89 14.95 4.00 4.39
C TYR A 89 13.97 5.15 4.16
N PHE A 90 13.30 5.12 3.04
CA PHE A 90 12.35 6.14 2.61
C PHE A 90 10.92 5.68 2.84
N ILE A 91 10.07 6.64 3.19
CA ILE A 91 8.62 6.50 3.30
C ILE A 91 8.01 7.57 2.41
N ASP A 92 7.20 7.15 1.46
CA ASP A 92 6.66 8.02 0.44
C ASP A 92 5.13 7.88 0.31
N GLN A 93 4.56 8.79 -0.48
CA GLN A 93 3.15 8.85 -0.84
C GLN A 93 2.65 7.52 -1.47
N PRO A 94 1.31 7.39 -1.64
CA PRO A 94 0.74 6.21 -2.26
C PRO A 94 1.32 5.90 -3.64
N SER A 95 1.57 4.62 -3.89
CA SER A 95 1.77 4.11 -5.25
C SER A 95 0.39 3.85 -5.87
N THR A 96 0.07 4.56 -6.95
CA THR A 96 -1.21 4.41 -7.68
C THR A 96 -1.09 3.41 -8.83
N LEU A 97 -2.23 2.88 -9.29
CA LEU A 97 -2.30 1.91 -10.39
C LEU A 97 -1.87 2.54 -11.72
N LEU A 98 -2.04 3.85 -11.88
CA LEU A 98 -1.53 4.61 -13.01
C LEU A 98 -0.58 5.73 -12.57
N PRO A 99 0.39 6.11 -13.43
CA PRO A 99 1.14 7.34 -13.25
C PRO A 99 0.23 8.58 -13.18
N TYR A 100 0.62 9.56 -12.37
CA TYR A 100 -0.13 10.81 -12.12
C TYR A 100 -0.65 11.48 -13.40
N THR A 101 0.18 11.55 -14.45
CA THR A 101 -0.20 12.20 -15.72
C THR A 101 -1.46 11.61 -16.36
N TYR A 102 -1.73 10.32 -16.18
CA TYR A 102 -2.92 9.68 -16.74
C TYR A 102 -4.19 10.03 -15.96
N HIS A 103 -4.08 10.21 -14.64
CA HIS A 103 -5.19 10.71 -13.84
C HIS A 103 -5.56 12.15 -14.20
N VAL A 104 -4.59 12.98 -14.59
CA VAL A 104 -4.87 14.38 -14.94
C VAL A 104 -5.33 14.53 -16.39
N ASN A 105 -4.64 13.88 -17.33
CA ASN A 105 -4.76 14.20 -18.75
C ASN A 105 -5.56 13.18 -19.57
N ALA A 106 -5.79 11.97 -19.04
CA ALA A 106 -6.39 10.87 -19.80
C ALA A 106 -7.38 10.04 -18.98
N TRP A 107 -7.93 10.60 -17.91
CA TRP A 107 -8.78 9.87 -16.96
C TRP A 107 -9.98 9.19 -17.63
N ASP A 108 -10.67 9.91 -18.50
CA ASP A 108 -11.87 9.41 -19.19
C ASP A 108 -11.59 8.15 -20.04
N ILE A 109 -10.36 7.99 -20.53
CA ILE A 109 -9.93 6.81 -21.28
C ILE A 109 -9.59 5.68 -20.31
N TYR A 110 -8.75 5.97 -19.32
CA TYR A 110 -8.17 4.93 -18.47
C TYR A 110 -9.10 4.43 -17.37
N HIS A 111 -10.08 5.23 -16.93
CA HIS A 111 -11.09 4.83 -15.95
C HIS A 111 -11.75 3.50 -16.36
N GLN A 112 -12.36 3.45 -17.54
CA GLN A 112 -13.06 2.25 -17.99
C GLN A 112 -12.11 1.08 -18.27
N VAL A 113 -10.90 1.37 -18.77
CA VAL A 113 -9.87 0.35 -19.03
C VAL A 113 -9.46 -0.35 -17.73
N MET A 114 -9.26 0.40 -16.64
CA MET A 114 -8.90 -0.17 -15.35
C MET A 114 -10.04 -0.98 -14.73
N VAL A 115 -11.28 -0.48 -14.77
CA VAL A 115 -12.46 -1.21 -14.29
C VAL A 115 -12.54 -2.57 -15.00
N ASN A 116 -12.45 -2.57 -16.33
CA ASN A 116 -12.48 -3.80 -17.13
C ASN A 116 -11.30 -4.73 -16.82
N SER A 117 -10.11 -4.19 -16.58
CA SER A 117 -8.91 -4.95 -16.22
C SER A 117 -9.06 -5.66 -14.88
N ILE A 118 -9.56 -4.95 -13.86
CA ILE A 118 -9.81 -5.51 -12.52
C ILE A 118 -10.87 -6.62 -12.60
N VAL A 119 -12.02 -6.34 -13.22
CA VAL A 119 -13.12 -7.32 -13.41
C VAL A 119 -12.62 -8.55 -14.16
N GLY A 120 -11.90 -8.34 -15.27
CA GLY A 120 -11.35 -9.43 -16.09
C GLY A 120 -10.35 -10.28 -15.31
N THR A 121 -9.41 -9.65 -14.61
CA THR A 121 -8.39 -10.34 -13.81
C THR A 121 -9.02 -11.16 -12.69
N MET A 122 -10.01 -10.60 -11.99
CA MET A 122 -10.70 -11.31 -10.91
C MET A 122 -11.56 -12.47 -11.41
N ASN A 123 -12.25 -12.33 -12.54
CA ASN A 123 -12.99 -13.42 -13.15
C ASN A 123 -12.05 -14.55 -13.62
N VAL A 124 -10.89 -14.22 -14.19
CA VAL A 124 -9.87 -15.22 -14.52
C VAL A 124 -9.41 -15.94 -13.26
N LEU A 125 -9.01 -15.22 -12.21
CA LEU A 125 -8.56 -15.83 -10.95
C LEU A 125 -9.65 -16.75 -10.36
N ALA A 126 -10.89 -16.26 -10.24
CA ALA A 126 -12.00 -17.05 -9.72
C ALA A 126 -12.25 -18.31 -10.55
N SER A 127 -12.18 -18.24 -11.88
CA SER A 127 -12.35 -19.40 -12.75
C SER A 127 -11.29 -20.48 -12.49
N THR A 128 -10.03 -20.08 -12.24
CA THR A 128 -8.96 -21.03 -11.90
C THR A 128 -9.19 -21.72 -10.56
N GLN A 129 -9.91 -21.07 -9.64
CA GLN A 129 -10.30 -21.61 -8.34
C GLN A 129 -11.67 -22.31 -8.38
N LYS A 130 -12.32 -22.41 -9.55
CA LYS A 130 -13.68 -22.92 -9.71
C LYS A 130 -14.71 -22.18 -8.84
N MET A 131 -14.49 -20.88 -8.65
CA MET A 131 -15.37 -19.97 -7.92
C MET A 131 -16.24 -19.18 -8.90
N LEU A 132 -17.47 -18.87 -8.48
CA LEU A 132 -18.36 -17.95 -9.19
C LEU A 132 -18.47 -16.66 -8.38
N LEU A 133 -18.10 -15.54 -9.01
CA LEU A 133 -18.23 -14.22 -8.41
C LEU A 133 -19.58 -13.60 -8.73
N ASN A 134 -20.16 -12.89 -7.76
CA ASN A 134 -21.26 -11.97 -8.00
C ASN A 134 -20.72 -10.80 -8.83
N GLN A 135 -21.25 -10.65 -10.05
CA GLN A 135 -20.76 -9.67 -11.01
C GLN A 135 -21.15 -8.23 -10.65
N ASP A 136 -22.29 -8.02 -9.98
CA ASP A 136 -22.71 -6.69 -9.53
C ASP A 136 -21.78 -6.20 -8.41
N THR A 137 -21.47 -7.08 -7.44
CA THR A 137 -20.50 -6.80 -6.38
C THR A 137 -19.10 -6.56 -6.97
N LEU A 138 -18.66 -7.42 -7.89
CA LEU A 138 -17.34 -7.30 -8.49
C LEU A 138 -17.18 -5.99 -9.29
N LEU A 139 -18.21 -5.60 -10.04
CA LEU A 139 -18.20 -4.34 -10.79
C LEU A 139 -18.15 -3.15 -9.85
N GLN A 140 -18.94 -3.15 -8.78
CA GLN A 140 -18.92 -2.07 -7.80
C GLN A 140 -17.57 -1.97 -7.07
N ASP A 141 -16.98 -3.10 -6.67
CA ASP A 141 -15.66 -3.12 -6.05
C ASP A 141 -14.59 -2.54 -7.01
N ALA A 142 -14.65 -2.91 -8.30
CA ALA A 142 -13.73 -2.38 -9.31
C ALA A 142 -13.89 -0.87 -9.52
N LEU A 143 -15.12 -0.37 -9.56
CA LEU A 143 -15.41 1.07 -9.64
C LEU A 143 -14.88 1.81 -8.41
N ASP A 144 -15.12 1.28 -7.21
CA ASP A 144 -14.67 1.89 -5.96
C ASP A 144 -13.13 1.92 -5.87
N ILE A 145 -12.44 0.85 -6.28
CA ILE A 145 -10.97 0.80 -6.34
C ILE A 145 -10.43 1.84 -7.31
N VAL A 146 -11.01 1.94 -8.51
CA VAL A 146 -10.55 2.89 -9.53
C VAL A 146 -10.79 4.34 -9.10
N ALA A 147 -11.95 4.63 -8.50
CA ALA A 147 -12.22 5.95 -7.94
C ALA A 147 -11.26 6.28 -6.78
N PHE A 148 -10.95 5.31 -5.94
CA PHE A 148 -9.99 5.48 -4.85
C PHE A 148 -8.58 5.72 -5.37
N ASP A 149 -8.12 5.00 -6.39
CA ASP A 149 -6.82 5.21 -7.03
C ASP A 149 -6.67 6.64 -7.58
N HIS A 150 -7.71 7.14 -8.24
CA HIS A 150 -7.74 8.54 -8.72
C HIS A 150 -7.71 9.56 -7.58
N LEU A 151 -8.44 9.30 -6.50
CA LEU A 151 -8.40 10.14 -5.31
C LEU A 151 -6.99 10.18 -4.70
N LEU A 152 -6.32 9.04 -4.61
CA LEU A 152 -4.94 8.96 -4.12
C LEU A 152 -4.01 9.81 -4.99
N ALA A 153 -4.08 9.66 -6.32
CA ALA A 153 -3.26 10.42 -7.25
C ALA A 153 -3.45 11.94 -7.13
N LEU A 154 -4.70 12.41 -7.06
CA LEU A 154 -4.98 13.85 -7.11
C LEU A 154 -4.94 14.55 -5.76
N SER A 155 -5.22 13.83 -4.66
CA SER A 155 -5.34 14.44 -3.33
C SER A 155 -4.18 14.06 -2.41
N TYR A 156 -3.77 12.80 -2.42
CA TYR A 156 -2.78 12.24 -1.48
C TYR A 156 -1.39 12.06 -2.09
N SER A 157 -1.19 12.52 -3.32
CA SER A 157 0.10 12.56 -3.99
C SER A 157 0.46 13.99 -4.40
N THR A 158 1.76 14.23 -4.55
CA THR A 158 2.31 15.47 -5.07
C THR A 158 2.65 15.27 -6.55
N ASP A 159 2.38 16.28 -7.38
CA ASP A 159 2.63 16.24 -8.82
C ASP A 159 4.13 16.11 -9.17
N ASP A 160 4.41 15.59 -10.37
CA ASP A 160 5.77 15.28 -10.81
C ASP A 160 6.70 16.52 -10.86
N ASP A 161 6.19 17.71 -11.18
CA ASP A 161 7.00 18.92 -11.26
C ASP A 161 7.44 19.39 -9.88
N THR A 162 6.52 19.39 -8.92
CA THR A 162 6.84 19.69 -7.51
C THR A 162 7.79 18.64 -6.92
N ARG A 163 7.63 17.36 -7.27
CA ARG A 163 8.51 16.27 -6.78
C ARG A 163 9.94 16.32 -7.32
N ARG A 164 10.18 16.95 -8.48
CA ARG A 164 11.54 17.18 -9.00
C ARG A 164 12.37 18.15 -8.15
N GLN A 165 11.74 18.86 -7.21
CA GLN A 165 12.43 19.65 -6.20
C GLN A 165 12.84 18.74 -5.03
N PHE A 166 13.89 17.94 -5.21
CA PHE A 166 14.20 16.86 -4.26
C PHE A 166 14.40 17.35 -2.82
N ASP A 167 15.01 18.53 -2.61
CA ASP A 167 15.30 19.11 -1.28
C ASP A 167 14.13 19.09 -0.27
N ARG A 168 12.91 19.42 -0.71
CA ARG A 168 11.70 19.40 0.15
C ARG A 168 11.28 17.99 0.59
N SER A 169 11.74 16.95 -0.11
CA SER A 169 11.43 15.56 0.19
C SER A 169 12.44 14.91 1.15
N TYR A 170 13.40 15.67 1.70
CA TYR A 170 14.28 15.18 2.77
C TYR A 170 13.77 15.54 4.15
N ASN A 171 12.84 14.74 4.70
CA ASN A 171 12.31 14.99 6.06
C ASN A 171 12.70 13.84 6.99
N PRO A 172 13.88 13.89 7.63
CA PRO A 172 14.36 12.83 8.50
C PRO A 172 13.55 12.78 9.81
N MET A 173 13.02 11.61 10.14
CA MET A 173 12.29 11.33 11.38
C MET A 173 12.83 10.08 12.06
N THR A 174 12.89 10.07 13.40
CA THR A 174 13.09 8.83 14.16
C THR A 174 11.81 8.00 14.21
N ILE A 175 11.91 6.73 14.58
CA ILE A 175 10.74 5.88 14.81
C ILE A 175 9.78 6.45 15.86
N SER A 176 10.32 7.14 16.88
CA SER A 176 9.51 7.83 17.90
C SER A 176 8.77 9.03 17.33
N GLN A 177 9.41 9.80 16.44
CA GLN A 177 8.76 10.93 15.75
C GLN A 177 7.67 10.42 14.82
N LEU A 178 7.94 9.39 14.00
CA LEU A 178 6.93 8.75 13.16
C LEU A 178 5.71 8.28 13.97
N SER A 179 5.95 7.60 15.09
CA SER A 179 4.89 7.08 15.96
C SER A 179 4.07 8.17 16.63
N ALA A 180 4.65 9.35 16.89
CA ALA A 180 3.95 10.49 17.45
C ALA A 180 3.17 11.28 16.40
N THR A 181 3.74 11.47 15.20
CA THR A 181 3.15 12.26 14.11
C THR A 181 2.06 11.50 13.37
N TYR A 182 2.25 10.19 13.14
CA TYR A 182 1.32 9.34 12.38
C TYR A 182 0.84 8.15 13.22
N PRO A 183 0.03 8.39 14.28
CA PRO A 183 -0.30 7.39 15.29
C PRO A 183 -1.30 6.32 14.82
N ASN A 184 -1.98 6.53 13.69
CA ASN A 184 -2.94 5.56 13.13
C ASN A 184 -2.23 4.39 12.43
N ILE A 185 -0.89 4.44 12.32
CA ILE A 185 -0.05 3.38 11.80
C ILE A 185 0.90 2.92 12.91
N SER A 186 0.91 1.61 13.20
CA SER A 186 1.94 1.01 14.02
C SER A 186 3.23 0.90 13.22
N TRP A 187 4.14 1.87 13.37
CA TRP A 187 5.43 1.83 12.65
C TRP A 187 6.32 0.66 13.06
N HIS A 188 6.15 0.17 14.29
CA HIS A 188 6.80 -1.04 14.79
C HIS A 188 6.22 -2.32 14.17
N THR A 189 5.08 -2.24 13.49
CA THR A 189 4.53 -3.33 12.68
C THR A 189 4.85 -3.07 11.21
N PHE A 190 4.63 -1.85 10.71
CA PHE A 190 4.92 -1.48 9.33
C PHE A 190 6.37 -1.78 8.91
N VAL A 191 7.38 -1.35 9.69
CA VAL A 191 8.79 -1.48 9.29
C VAL A 191 9.22 -2.94 9.16
N PRO A 192 8.98 -3.85 10.14
CA PRO A 192 9.25 -5.27 9.96
C PRO A 192 8.61 -5.86 8.70
N GLU A 193 7.32 -5.60 8.49
CA GLU A 193 6.56 -6.15 7.38
C GLU A 193 7.07 -5.62 6.02
N ALA A 194 7.36 -4.33 5.96
CA ALA A 194 7.90 -3.67 4.78
C ALA A 194 9.34 -4.07 4.43
N THR A 195 10.13 -4.53 5.41
CA THR A 195 11.47 -5.09 5.11
C THR A 195 11.42 -6.51 4.56
N GLY A 196 10.29 -7.20 4.69
CA GLY A 196 10.09 -8.56 4.18
C GLY A 196 11.23 -9.51 4.53
N ALA A 197 11.88 -10.07 3.51
CA ALA A 197 12.97 -11.04 3.70
C ALA A 197 14.28 -10.43 4.27
N ALA A 198 14.41 -9.10 4.34
CA ALA A 198 15.61 -8.42 4.78
C ALA A 198 15.69 -8.20 6.31
N GLN A 199 15.20 -9.15 7.11
CA GLN A 199 15.07 -9.00 8.57
C GLN A 199 16.38 -8.63 9.29
N GLN A 200 17.55 -8.95 8.71
CA GLN A 200 18.85 -8.55 9.24
C GLN A 200 19.02 -7.03 9.41
N VAL A 201 18.26 -6.20 8.69
CA VAL A 201 18.35 -4.73 8.81
C VAL A 201 17.56 -4.18 9.99
N LEU A 202 16.67 -4.96 10.60
CA LEU A 202 15.79 -4.49 11.67
C LEU A 202 16.54 -4.08 12.93
N GLY A 203 17.69 -4.69 13.21
CA GLY A 203 18.58 -4.26 14.29
C GLY A 203 19.04 -2.80 14.12
N LYS A 204 19.25 -2.35 12.88
CA LYS A 204 19.56 -0.94 12.58
C LYS A 204 18.29 -0.07 12.60
N LEU A 205 17.24 -0.48 11.90
CA LEU A 205 16.04 0.35 11.73
C LEU A 205 15.27 0.59 13.03
N LEU A 206 15.16 -0.44 13.88
CA LEU A 206 14.37 -0.40 15.11
C LEU A 206 15.21 -0.41 16.38
N GLY A 207 16.45 -0.92 16.32
CA GLY A 207 17.35 -0.99 17.49
C GLY A 207 18.11 0.31 17.76
N ASP A 208 18.31 1.17 16.76
CA ASP A 208 18.89 2.49 16.94
C ASP A 208 17.79 3.57 17.07
N PRO A 209 17.59 4.17 18.25
CA PRO A 209 16.57 5.21 18.44
C PRO A 209 16.86 6.49 17.64
N ASN A 210 18.09 6.66 17.15
CA ASN A 210 18.51 7.83 16.38
C ASN A 210 18.43 7.60 14.87
N TYR A 211 18.14 6.37 14.41
CA TYR A 211 18.00 6.07 12.98
C TYR A 211 16.96 7.00 12.35
N LYS A 212 17.27 7.52 11.16
CA LYS A 212 16.44 8.47 10.42
C LYS A 212 15.78 7.81 9.23
N TYR A 213 14.46 7.71 9.29
CA TYR A 213 13.60 7.42 8.16
C TYR A 213 13.39 8.72 7.38
N ILE A 214 13.49 8.68 6.06
CA ILE A 214 13.27 9.85 5.21
C ILE A 214 11.83 9.86 4.73
N VAL A 215 11.02 10.74 5.32
CA VAL A 215 9.63 10.94 4.89
C VAL A 215 9.60 11.92 3.72
N MET A 216 9.23 11.45 2.54
CA MET A 216 9.30 12.28 1.34
C MET A 216 8.22 13.35 1.25
N GLU A 217 7.00 13.00 1.67
CA GLU A 217 5.83 13.84 1.48
C GLU A 217 5.06 13.92 2.80
N PRO A 218 5.64 14.54 3.86
CA PRO A 218 5.12 14.47 5.22
C PRO A 218 3.70 15.03 5.35
N GLY A 219 3.35 16.05 4.56
CA GLY A 219 1.99 16.60 4.52
C GLY A 219 0.98 15.64 3.89
N LYS A 220 1.37 14.92 2.84
CA LYS A 220 0.51 13.91 2.19
C LYS A 220 0.31 12.69 3.10
N LEU A 221 1.38 12.25 3.76
CA LEU A 221 1.29 11.18 4.76
C LEU A 221 0.41 11.59 5.95
N GLN A 222 0.46 12.86 6.39
CA GLN A 222 -0.44 13.37 7.43
C GLN A 222 -1.90 13.30 6.99
N MET A 223 -2.21 13.82 5.79
CA MET A 223 -3.56 13.76 5.23
C MET A 223 -4.09 12.33 5.17
N LEU A 224 -3.26 11.38 4.71
CA LEU A 224 -3.64 9.97 4.69
C LEU A 224 -3.89 9.45 6.10
N ASN A 225 -2.95 9.67 7.03
CA ASN A 225 -3.05 9.23 8.42
C ASN A 225 -4.35 9.72 9.06
N ASP A 226 -4.72 10.98 8.86
CA ASP A 226 -5.92 11.59 9.45
C ASP A 226 -7.22 11.01 8.89
N MET A 227 -7.17 10.45 7.68
CA MET A 227 -8.31 9.87 6.99
C MET A 227 -8.46 8.36 7.20
N LEU A 228 -7.44 7.67 7.70
CA LEU A 228 -7.52 6.26 8.07
C LEU A 228 -8.62 6.05 9.13
N GLY A 229 -9.61 5.23 8.80
CA GLY A 229 -10.74 4.91 9.67
C GLY A 229 -11.84 5.97 9.68
N ASN A 230 -11.72 7.04 8.89
CA ASN A 230 -12.73 8.08 8.80
C ASN A 230 -13.89 7.63 7.88
N PRO A 231 -15.12 7.45 8.40
CA PRO A 231 -16.26 7.00 7.60
C PRO A 231 -16.71 8.04 6.55
N ASN A 232 -16.29 9.30 6.68
CA ASN A 232 -16.63 10.38 5.76
C ASN A 232 -15.70 10.48 4.54
N CYS A 233 -14.69 9.60 4.41
CA CYS A 233 -13.80 9.56 3.25
C CYS A 233 -14.56 9.45 1.91
N LYS A 234 -15.78 8.87 1.92
CA LYS A 234 -16.65 8.75 0.74
C LYS A 234 -17.28 10.08 0.25
N ARG A 235 -17.38 11.13 1.08
CA ARG A 235 -18.17 12.34 0.74
C ARG A 235 -17.46 13.40 -0.08
N SER A 236 -16.14 13.33 -0.23
CA SER A 236 -15.38 14.25 -1.10
C SER A 236 -15.36 13.81 -2.57
N LEU A 237 -15.84 12.61 -2.90
CA LEU A 237 -15.81 12.01 -4.25
C LEU A 237 -16.99 12.43 -5.16
N VAL A 238 -18.02 13.10 -4.64
CA VAL A 238 -19.24 13.45 -5.38
C VAL A 238 -19.34 14.95 -5.69
N LEU A 239 -18.38 15.76 -5.25
CA LEU A 239 -18.41 17.21 -5.45
C LEU A 239 -17.05 17.74 -5.89
N ARG A 240 -16.79 17.62 -7.19
CA ARG A 240 -16.29 18.68 -8.07
C ARG A 240 -16.31 18.22 -9.52
#